data_AF-A0A5J4E5X6-F1
#
_entry.id   AF-A0A5J4E5X6-F1
#
_cell.length_a   1.000
_cell.length_b   1.000
_cell.length_c   1.000
_cell.angle_alpha   90.00
_cell.angle_beta   90.00
_cell.angle_gamma   90.00
#
_symmetry.space_group_name_H-M   'P 1'
#
loop_
_entity.id
_entity.type
_entity.pdbx_description
1 polymer ?
#
loop_
_entity_poly.entity_id
_entity_poly.type
_entity_poly.pdbx_seq_one_letter_code
_entity_poly.pdbx_strand_id
1 'polypeptide(L)'
;MPNLAGQAVRADSIAAQPTINFAPNIDRWILMLYLILIVIGLVMVTSASIAIADQQTQDPFYYAKRQFLRILLSLMLVWLVCKIPLEFWKNYGMALMLSSIVLLGVVLIPGVGHTVNGSTRWLNFGVFTFQISEISKLFLVIYLGGYLVRRGEELQNNTMGFIKPMLVLAFASGLLILEPDFGAAAVLLLTGLGLVFLGGVRFWHFLVFLTGTLAIMILLAVSSPYRLARITSFVDP
;
A
#
# COMPACT_ATOMS: atom_id res chain seq x y z
N MET A 1 40.76 54.20 -15.63
CA MET A 1 39.40 53.78 -16.04
C MET A 1 39.19 52.36 -15.53
N PRO A 2 38.27 52.10 -14.58
CA PRO A 2 38.07 50.76 -14.04
C PRO A 2 37.36 49.86 -15.06
N ASN A 3 37.77 48.60 -15.10
CA ASN A 3 37.38 47.59 -16.07
C ASN A 3 35.90 47.20 -15.95
N LEU A 4 35.05 47.75 -16.82
CA LEU A 4 33.60 47.47 -16.90
C LEU A 4 33.26 46.06 -17.42
N ALA A 5 34.21 45.39 -18.09
CA ALA A 5 33.97 44.06 -18.67
C ALA A 5 33.88 42.95 -17.61
N GLY A 6 34.54 43.11 -16.46
CA GLY A 6 34.52 42.12 -15.37
C GLY A 6 33.27 42.16 -14.50
N GLN A 7 32.50 43.25 -14.55
CA GLN A 7 31.25 43.39 -13.79
C GLN A 7 30.04 42.85 -14.55
N ALA A 8 30.05 42.91 -15.89
CA ALA A 8 28.98 42.34 -16.72
C ALA A 8 28.93 40.80 -16.64
N VAL A 9 30.08 40.13 -16.60
CA VAL A 9 30.15 38.65 -16.51
C VAL A 9 29.70 38.11 -15.13
N ARG A 10 29.73 38.95 -14.08
CA ARG A 10 29.32 38.55 -12.72
C ARG A 10 27.83 38.80 -12.42
N ALA A 11 27.12 39.55 -13.26
CA ALA A 11 25.70 39.79 -13.08
C ALA A 11 24.83 38.65 -13.65
N ASP A 12 25.28 37.97 -14.70
CA ASP A 12 24.51 36.91 -15.37
C ASP A 12 24.59 35.54 -14.67
N SER A 13 25.43 35.38 -13.65
CA SER A 13 25.59 34.12 -12.91
C SER A 13 24.72 34.01 -11.65
N ILE A 14 23.91 35.04 -11.35
CA ILE A 14 23.01 35.09 -10.20
C ILE A 14 21.56 35.18 -10.69
N ALA A 15 20.95 34.05 -11.05
CA ALA A 15 19.50 33.78 -10.97
C ALA A 15 19.04 32.74 -12.02
N ALA A 16 19.70 31.60 -12.10
CA ALA A 16 18.99 30.37 -12.42
C ALA A 16 18.76 29.63 -11.10
N GLN A 17 17.93 30.20 -10.22
CA GLN A 17 17.33 29.38 -9.18
C GLN A 17 16.57 28.27 -9.93
N PRO A 18 16.81 26.97 -9.63
CA PRO A 18 16.00 25.93 -10.21
C PRO A 18 14.58 26.22 -9.74
N THR A 19 13.74 26.73 -10.63
CA THR A 19 12.31 26.85 -10.37
C THR A 19 11.84 25.41 -10.20
N ILE A 20 11.69 24.99 -8.95
CA ILE A 20 11.10 23.71 -8.61
C ILE A 20 9.68 23.80 -9.14
N ASN A 21 9.48 23.29 -10.36
CA ASN A 21 8.17 23.14 -10.95
C ASN A 21 7.48 22.05 -10.12
N PHE A 22 6.65 22.48 -9.17
CA PHE A 22 5.76 21.59 -8.41
C PHE A 22 4.61 21.05 -9.25
N ALA A 23 4.62 21.24 -10.58
CA ALA A 23 3.72 20.54 -11.47
C ALA A 23 4.19 19.08 -11.53
N PRO A 24 3.45 18.12 -10.92
CA PRO A 24 3.78 16.72 -11.12
C PRO A 24 3.69 16.45 -12.62
N ASN A 25 4.79 16.00 -13.22
CA ASN A 25 4.75 15.42 -14.56
C ASN A 25 4.03 14.08 -14.44
N ILE A 26 2.70 14.13 -14.46
CA ILE A 26 1.84 12.95 -14.39
C ILE A 26 2.00 12.18 -15.70
N ASP A 27 2.42 10.93 -15.60
CA ASP A 27 2.41 10.02 -16.74
C ASP A 27 0.96 9.79 -17.20
N ARG A 28 0.65 10.35 -18.37
CA ARG A 28 -0.70 10.32 -18.94
C ARG A 28 -1.13 8.89 -19.29
N TRP A 29 -0.20 8.00 -19.63
CA TRP A 29 -0.53 6.62 -19.97
C TRP A 29 -0.99 5.84 -18.75
N ILE A 30 -0.28 5.96 -17.63
CA ILE A 30 -0.68 5.33 -16.37
C ILE A 30 -2.04 5.86 -15.91
N LEU A 31 -2.25 7.18 -16.02
CA LEU A 31 -3.54 7.78 -15.67
C LEU A 31 -4.68 7.26 -16.55
N MET A 32 -4.48 7.16 -17.86
CA MET A 32 -5.48 6.61 -18.79
C MET A 32 -5.81 5.15 -18.48
N LEU A 33 -4.80 4.31 -18.26
CA LEU A 33 -4.99 2.90 -17.89
C LEU A 33 -5.78 2.76 -16.58
N TYR A 34 -5.46 3.58 -15.59
CA TYR A 34 -6.19 3.64 -14.32
C TYR A 34 -7.66 4.01 -14.51
N LEU A 35 -7.95 5.04 -15.31
CA LEU A 35 -9.33 5.47 -15.59
C LEU A 35 -10.12 4.40 -16.35
N ILE A 36 -9.51 3.73 -17.33
CA ILE A 36 -10.13 2.63 -18.07
C ILE A 36 -10.48 1.49 -17.11
N LEU A 37 -9.55 1.09 -16.24
CA LEU A 37 -9.79 0.03 -15.25
C LEU A 37 -10.93 0.39 -14.28
N ILE A 38 -11.05 1.66 -13.86
CA ILE A 38 -12.17 2.12 -13.03
C ILE A 38 -13.50 1.98 -13.78
N VAL A 39 -13.56 2.43 -15.04
CA VAL A 39 -14.80 2.36 -15.83
C VAL A 39 -15.22 0.92 -16.04
N ILE A 40 -14.29 0.05 -16.43
CA ILE A 40 -14.55 -1.39 -16.56
C ILE A 40 -15.04 -1.97 -15.23
N GLY A 41 -14.38 -1.64 -14.12
CA GLY A 41 -14.78 -2.08 -12.78
C GLY A 41 -16.19 -1.63 -12.41
N LEU A 42 -16.58 -0.40 -12.73
CA LEU A 42 -17.92 0.12 -12.48
C LEU A 42 -18.98 -0.62 -13.31
N VAL A 43 -18.68 -0.91 -14.59
CA VAL A 43 -19.57 -1.70 -15.46
C VAL A 43 -19.73 -3.12 -14.91
N MET A 44 -18.64 -3.78 -14.51
CA MET A 44 -18.68 -5.13 -13.96
C MET A 44 -19.47 -5.21 -12.64
N VAL A 45 -19.25 -4.27 -11.72
CA VAL A 45 -20.02 -4.19 -10.47
C VAL A 45 -21.50 -3.99 -10.76
N THR A 46 -21.83 -3.09 -11.69
CA THR A 46 -23.23 -2.83 -12.07
C THR A 46 -23.87 -4.10 -12.63
N SER A 47 -23.22 -4.75 -13.60
CA SER A 47 -23.74 -5.97 -14.22
C SER A 47 -23.93 -7.12 -13.23
N ALA A 48 -22.97 -7.36 -12.32
CA ALA A 48 -23.03 -8.48 -11.39
C ALA A 48 -24.01 -8.25 -10.23
N SER A 49 -24.30 -6.99 -9.89
CA SER A 49 -25.11 -6.65 -8.71
C SER A 49 -26.58 -6.34 -9.01
N ILE A 50 -26.97 -6.09 -10.26
CA ILE A 50 -28.36 -5.76 -10.64
C ILE A 50 -29.36 -6.80 -10.12
N ALA A 51 -29.11 -8.10 -10.35
CA ALA A 51 -30.02 -9.17 -9.93
C ALA A 51 -30.19 -9.26 -8.40
N ILE A 52 -29.13 -8.95 -7.65
CA ILE A 52 -29.13 -8.96 -6.18
C ILE A 52 -29.80 -7.69 -5.64
N ALA A 53 -29.53 -6.54 -6.27
CA ALA A 53 -30.07 -5.23 -5.87
C ALA A 53 -31.58 -5.13 -6.11
N ASP A 54 -32.06 -5.73 -7.20
CA ASP A 54 -33.48 -5.78 -7.53
C ASP A 54 -34.27 -6.57 -6.48
N GLN A 55 -33.70 -7.69 -6.00
CA GLN A 55 -34.32 -8.52 -4.97
C GLN A 55 -34.28 -7.90 -3.56
N GLN A 56 -33.21 -7.18 -3.19
CA GLN A 56 -32.99 -6.76 -1.80
C GLN A 56 -33.28 -5.29 -1.51
N THR A 57 -33.18 -4.41 -2.51
CA THR A 57 -33.17 -2.95 -2.29
C THR A 57 -34.21 -2.18 -3.11
N GLN A 58 -35.00 -2.85 -3.95
CA GLN A 58 -36.01 -2.23 -4.85
C GLN A 58 -35.43 -1.16 -5.80
N ASP A 59 -34.09 -1.05 -5.88
CA ASP A 59 -33.35 -0.15 -6.76
C ASP A 59 -32.20 -0.95 -7.41
N PRO A 60 -32.34 -1.36 -8.69
CA PRO A 60 -31.32 -2.14 -9.41
C PRO A 60 -29.94 -1.49 -9.45
N PHE A 61 -29.86 -0.16 -9.32
CA PHE A 61 -28.62 0.60 -9.40
C PHE A 61 -28.05 0.97 -8.02
N TYR A 62 -28.59 0.43 -6.93
CA TYR A 62 -28.18 0.79 -5.57
C TYR A 62 -26.67 0.64 -5.33
N TYR A 63 -26.10 -0.52 -5.66
CA TYR A 63 -24.66 -0.76 -5.51
C TYR A 63 -23.81 0.05 -6.49
N ALA A 64 -24.32 0.27 -7.71
CA ALA A 64 -23.65 1.10 -8.73
C ALA A 64 -23.53 2.57 -8.27
N LYS A 65 -24.60 3.16 -7.74
CA LYS A 65 -24.60 4.53 -7.19
C LYS A 65 -23.59 4.68 -6.05
N ARG A 66 -23.54 3.70 -5.14
CA ARG A 66 -22.56 3.68 -4.04
C ARG A 66 -21.12 3.56 -4.54
N GLN A 67 -20.89 2.70 -5.53
CA GLN A 67 -19.56 2.55 -6.13
C GLN A 67 -19.12 3.81 -6.86
N PHE A 68 -20.03 4.47 -7.57
CA PHE A 68 -19.77 5.75 -8.24
C PHE A 68 -19.35 6.85 -7.24
N LEU A 69 -20.05 6.98 -6.11
CA LEU A 69 -19.67 7.93 -5.06
C LEU A 69 -18.28 7.62 -4.47
N ARG A 70 -17.93 6.34 -4.28
CA ARG A 70 -16.60 5.93 -3.81
C ARG A 70 -15.51 6.27 -4.82
N ILE A 71 -15.78 6.11 -6.11
CA ILE A 71 -14.86 6.51 -7.19
C ILE A 71 -14.64 8.02 -7.19
N LEU A 72 -15.68 8.83 -7.02
CA LEU A 72 -15.54 10.29 -6.92
C LEU A 72 -14.66 10.68 -5.72
N LEU A 73 -14.91 10.06 -4.56
CA LEU A 73 -14.11 10.28 -3.36
C LEU A 73 -12.65 9.85 -3.57
N SER A 74 -12.41 8.73 -4.25
CA SER A 74 -11.05 8.25 -4.54
C SER A 74 -10.31 9.18 -5.50
N LEU A 75 -10.98 9.71 -6.53
CA LEU A 75 -10.39 10.67 -7.46
C LEU A 75 -10.01 11.98 -6.76
N MET A 76 -10.87 12.46 -5.86
CA MET A 76 -10.56 13.61 -5.00
C MET A 76 -9.33 13.32 -4.11
N LEU A 77 -9.27 12.14 -3.50
CA LEU A 77 -8.15 11.74 -2.65
C LEU A 77 -6.83 11.62 -3.45
N VAL A 78 -6.87 11.02 -4.64
CA VAL A 78 -5.72 10.93 -5.56
C VAL A 78 -5.22 12.34 -5.91
N TRP A 79 -6.12 13.25 -6.26
CA TRP A 79 -5.76 14.62 -6.58
C TRP A 79 -5.07 15.33 -5.41
N LEU A 80 -5.57 15.17 -4.18
CA LEU A 80 -4.96 15.73 -2.97
C LEU A 80 -3.57 15.12 -2.70
N VAL A 81 -3.44 13.79 -2.80
CA VAL A 81 -2.19 13.08 -2.56
C VAL A 81 -1.12 13.46 -3.59
N CYS A 82 -1.50 13.68 -4.86
CA CYS A 82 -0.58 14.16 -5.90
C CYS A 82 -0.01 15.56 -5.64
N LYS A 83 -0.61 16.35 -4.75
CA LYS A 83 -0.07 17.65 -4.32
C LYS A 83 0.97 17.54 -3.20
N ILE A 84 1.07 16.38 -2.56
CA ILE A 84 2.00 16.16 -1.45
C ILE A 84 3.38 15.82 -2.03
N PRO A 85 4.43 16.58 -1.69
CA PRO A 85 5.77 16.37 -2.24
C PRO A 85 6.35 15.01 -1.82
N LEU A 86 7.16 14.39 -2.69
CA LEU A 86 7.75 13.07 -2.44
C LEU A 86 8.66 13.07 -1.20
N GLU A 87 9.30 14.21 -0.92
CA GLU A 87 10.13 14.42 0.27
C GLU A 87 9.36 14.20 1.57
N PHE A 88 8.08 14.59 1.62
CA PHE A 88 7.22 14.36 2.78
C PHE A 88 7.13 12.86 3.07
N TRP A 89 6.75 12.06 2.08
CA TRP A 89 6.61 10.61 2.22
C TRP A 89 7.93 9.94 2.62
N LYS A 90 9.05 10.39 2.04
CA LYS A 90 10.40 9.88 2.35
C LYS A 90 10.82 10.18 3.79
N ASN A 91 10.56 11.41 4.26
CA ASN A 91 11.00 11.89 5.57
C ASN A 91 10.14 11.32 6.71
N TYR A 92 8.83 11.22 6.49
CA TYR A 92 7.89 10.69 7.49
C TYR A 92 7.73 9.17 7.44
N GLY A 93 8.45 8.45 6.58
CA GLY A 93 8.30 6.99 6.42
C GLY A 93 8.36 6.20 7.73
N MET A 94 9.25 6.56 8.67
CA MET A 94 9.30 5.88 9.98
C MET A 94 8.07 6.16 10.85
N ALA A 95 7.57 7.40 10.84
CA ALA A 95 6.34 7.75 11.55
C ALA A 95 5.12 7.06 10.94
N LEU A 96 5.05 6.98 9.60
CA LEU A 96 4.01 6.25 8.88
C LEU A 96 4.03 4.76 9.24
N MET A 97 5.20 4.13 9.27
CA MET A 97 5.35 2.74 9.73
C MET A 97 4.88 2.55 11.18
N LEU A 98 5.30 3.40 12.11
CA LEU A 98 4.85 3.31 13.50
C LEU A 98 3.34 3.47 13.61
N SER A 99 2.77 4.44 12.89
CA SER A 99 1.33 4.64 12.84
C SER A 99 0.59 3.42 12.30
N SER A 100 1.13 2.73 11.29
CA SER A 100 0.54 1.49 10.77
C SER A 100 0.52 0.37 11.80
N ILE A 101 1.61 0.19 12.54
CA ILE A 101 1.70 -0.81 13.60
C ILE A 101 0.69 -0.52 14.70
N VAL A 102 0.59 0.74 15.13
CA VAL A 102 -0.38 1.18 16.13
C VAL A 102 -1.81 0.96 15.64
N LEU A 103 -2.12 1.33 14.39
CA LEU A 103 -3.46 1.16 13.83
C LEU A 103 -3.86 -0.32 13.76
N LEU A 104 -2.97 -1.21 13.31
CA LEU A 104 -3.20 -2.67 13.32
C LEU A 104 -3.46 -3.16 14.76
N GLY A 105 -2.67 -2.69 15.73
CA GLY A 105 -2.89 -3.01 17.14
C GLY A 105 -4.23 -2.52 17.68
N VAL A 106 -4.66 -1.32 17.32
CA VAL A 106 -5.92 -0.70 17.77
C VAL A 106 -7.14 -1.49 17.28
N VAL A 107 -7.10 -1.99 16.05
CA VAL A 107 -8.21 -2.76 15.48
C VAL A 107 -8.45 -4.09 16.21
N LEU A 108 -7.40 -4.67 16.78
CA LEU A 108 -7.47 -5.90 17.56
C LEU A 108 -8.12 -5.69 18.94
N ILE A 109 -8.30 -4.44 19.40
CA ILE A 109 -8.94 -4.16 20.68
C ILE A 109 -10.44 -4.52 20.59
N PRO A 110 -10.95 -5.41 21.48
CA PRO A 110 -12.36 -5.77 21.49
C PRO A 110 -13.26 -4.53 21.61
N GLY A 111 -14.23 -4.41 20.71
CA GLY A 111 -15.18 -3.30 20.67
C GLY A 111 -14.78 -2.13 19.76
N VAL A 112 -13.54 -2.09 19.25
CA VAL A 112 -13.09 -1.08 18.27
C VAL A 112 -13.22 -1.59 16.85
N GLY A 113 -12.67 -2.77 16.58
CA GLY A 113 -12.74 -3.40 15.27
C GLY A 113 -14.12 -4.00 14.96
N HIS A 114 -14.60 -3.79 13.74
CA HIS A 114 -15.82 -4.38 13.22
C HIS A 114 -15.50 -5.68 12.46
N THR A 115 -16.13 -6.79 12.87
CA THR A 115 -15.93 -8.10 12.25
C THR A 115 -16.84 -8.27 11.04
N VAL A 116 -16.27 -8.56 9.88
CA VAL A 116 -17.00 -8.90 8.65
C VAL A 116 -16.41 -10.19 8.09
N ASN A 117 -17.25 -11.19 7.79
CA ASN A 117 -16.83 -12.49 7.25
C ASN A 117 -15.74 -13.18 8.12
N GLY A 118 -15.85 -13.07 9.44
CA GLY A 118 -14.90 -13.65 10.40
C GLY A 118 -13.57 -12.91 10.54
N SER A 119 -13.41 -11.73 9.92
CA SER A 119 -12.19 -10.91 10.03
C SER A 119 -12.48 -9.53 10.65
N THR A 120 -11.76 -9.21 11.72
CA THR A 120 -11.84 -7.96 12.47
C THR A 120 -10.77 -7.00 11.97
N ARG A 121 -11.07 -6.30 10.86
CA ARG A 121 -10.11 -5.44 10.14
C ARG A 121 -10.65 -4.07 9.74
N TRP A 122 -11.93 -3.82 10.05
CA TRP A 122 -12.65 -2.63 9.63
C TRP A 122 -12.88 -1.71 10.82
N LEU A 123 -12.61 -0.42 10.65
CA LEU A 123 -13.13 0.62 11.52
C LEU A 123 -14.40 1.19 10.90
N ASN A 124 -15.49 1.17 11.64
CA ASN A 124 -16.75 1.74 11.20
C ASN A 124 -16.89 3.17 11.74
N PHE A 125 -16.88 4.15 10.83
CA PHE A 125 -17.09 5.57 11.16
C PHE A 125 -18.57 5.99 10.98
N GLY A 126 -19.49 5.02 10.95
CA GLY A 126 -20.93 5.20 10.76
C GLY A 126 -21.32 5.38 9.29
N VAL A 127 -20.69 6.34 8.60
CA VAL A 127 -21.01 6.67 7.20
C VAL A 127 -20.18 5.83 6.21
N PHE A 128 -18.95 5.50 6.60
CA PHE A 128 -18.06 4.65 5.81
C PHE A 128 -17.27 3.70 6.71
N THR A 129 -16.86 2.58 6.12
CA THR A 129 -15.99 1.61 6.76
C THR A 129 -14.61 1.72 6.14
N PHE A 130 -13.58 1.82 6.99
CA PHE A 130 -12.20 1.95 6.55
C PHE A 130 -11.42 0.70 6.93
N GLN A 131 -10.73 0.10 5.97
CA GLN A 131 -9.96 -1.11 6.19
C GLN A 131 -8.52 -0.75 6.57
N ILE A 132 -8.13 -1.09 7.79
CA ILE A 132 -6.84 -0.69 8.34
C ILE A 132 -5.68 -1.48 7.74
N SER A 133 -5.93 -2.70 7.27
CA SER A 133 -4.92 -3.48 6.55
C SER A 133 -4.51 -2.85 5.21
N GLU A 134 -5.38 -2.08 4.54
CA GLU A 134 -5.04 -1.39 3.28
C GLU A 134 -4.10 -0.20 3.50
N ILE A 135 -4.40 0.67 4.47
CA ILE A 135 -3.53 1.83 4.76
C ILE A 135 -2.17 1.37 5.31
N SER A 136 -2.16 0.31 6.11
CA SER A 136 -0.95 -0.20 6.74
C SER A 136 0.03 -0.75 5.70
N LYS A 137 -0.48 -1.47 4.68
CA LYS A 137 0.35 -1.93 3.55
C LYS A 137 1.03 -0.76 2.84
N LEU A 138 0.28 0.31 2.54
CA LEU A 138 0.83 1.49 1.88
C LEU A 138 1.95 2.14 2.72
N PHE A 139 1.70 2.37 4.00
CA PHE A 139 2.68 3.01 4.89
C PHE A 139 3.95 2.18 5.09
N LEU A 140 3.81 0.85 5.21
CA LEU A 140 4.94 -0.07 5.32
C LEU A 140 5.78 -0.11 4.03
N VAL A 141 5.13 -0.07 2.86
CA VAL A 141 5.83 0.00 1.56
C VAL A 141 6.59 1.32 1.41
N ILE A 142 5.99 2.45 1.81
CA ILE A 142 6.66 3.76 1.78
C ILE A 142 7.87 3.78 2.73
N TYR A 143 7.70 3.26 3.94
CA TYR A 143 8.80 3.09 4.88
C TYR A 143 9.92 2.24 4.30
N LEU A 144 9.57 1.10 3.71
CA LEU A 144 10.54 0.16 3.16
C LEU A 144 11.31 0.80 2.01
N GLY A 145 10.63 1.45 1.07
CA GLY A 145 11.29 2.20 -0.01
C GLY A 145 12.27 3.25 0.54
N GLY A 146 11.85 4.03 1.54
CA GLY A 146 12.72 5.00 2.20
C GLY A 146 13.90 4.35 2.96
N TYR A 147 13.68 3.18 3.57
CA TYR A 147 14.73 2.41 4.24
C TYR A 147 15.77 1.92 3.24
N LEU A 148 15.35 1.35 2.10
CA LEU A 148 16.24 0.86 1.06
C LEU A 148 17.11 1.97 0.47
N VAL A 149 16.57 3.19 0.31
CA VAL A 149 17.35 4.35 -0.14
C VAL A 149 18.38 4.80 0.91
N ARG A 150 18.02 4.82 2.20
CA ARG A 150 18.91 5.30 3.28
C ARG A 150 19.96 4.28 3.73
N ARG A 151 19.64 2.99 3.62
CA ARG A 151 20.40 1.88 4.21
C ARG A 151 20.79 0.82 3.17
N GLY A 152 20.78 1.18 1.89
CA GLY A 152 21.08 0.27 0.78
C GLY A 152 22.45 -0.42 0.90
N GLU A 153 23.50 0.31 1.26
CA GLU A 153 24.82 -0.30 1.46
C GLU A 153 24.85 -1.29 2.65
N GLU A 154 24.19 -0.95 3.76
CA GLU A 154 24.07 -1.83 4.92
C GLU A 154 23.27 -3.08 4.57
N LEU A 155 22.24 -2.96 3.73
CA LEU A 155 21.42 -4.07 3.24
C LEU A 155 22.23 -5.09 2.41
N GLN A 156 23.16 -4.61 1.59
CA GLN A 156 23.96 -5.47 0.70
C GLN A 156 25.14 -6.13 1.43
N ASN A 157 25.75 -5.40 2.36
CA ASN A 157 27.01 -5.80 2.99
C ASN A 157 26.84 -6.43 4.38
N ASN A 158 25.74 -6.13 5.08
CA ASN A 158 25.51 -6.57 6.46
C ASN A 158 24.16 -7.31 6.59
N THR A 159 24.20 -8.50 7.20
CA THR A 159 23.00 -9.29 7.50
C THR A 159 22.01 -8.50 8.37
N MET A 160 22.51 -7.63 9.25
CA MET A 160 21.65 -6.80 10.10
C MET A 160 20.88 -5.73 9.33
N GLY A 161 21.44 -5.24 8.21
CA GLY A 161 20.76 -4.30 7.31
C GLY A 161 19.52 -4.93 6.66
N PHE A 162 19.54 -6.25 6.46
CA PHE A 162 18.44 -7.04 5.94
C PHE A 162 17.45 -7.52 7.01
N ILE A 163 17.93 -7.94 8.18
CA ILE A 163 17.06 -8.43 9.26
C ILE A 163 16.11 -7.34 9.77
N LYS A 164 16.58 -6.09 9.92
CA LYS A 164 15.77 -4.97 10.43
C LYS A 164 14.43 -4.77 9.68
N PRO A 165 14.41 -4.56 8.34
CA PRO A 165 13.15 -4.41 7.61
C PRO A 165 12.32 -5.70 7.60
N MET A 166 12.97 -6.88 7.59
CA MET A 166 12.25 -8.15 7.66
C MET A 166 11.50 -8.34 8.98
N LEU A 167 12.09 -7.94 10.11
CA LEU A 167 11.43 -7.97 11.41
C LEU A 167 10.19 -7.07 11.45
N VAL A 168 10.27 -5.87 10.87
CA VAL A 168 9.11 -4.96 10.76
C VAL A 168 8.00 -5.59 9.94
N LEU A 169 8.33 -6.17 8.77
CA LEU A 169 7.34 -6.84 7.92
C LEU A 169 6.74 -8.06 8.61
N ALA A 170 7.55 -8.89 9.25
CA ALA A 170 7.10 -10.07 9.98
C ALA A 170 6.18 -9.69 11.14
N PHE A 171 6.52 -8.64 11.90
CA PHE A 171 5.69 -8.15 12.99
C PHE A 171 4.34 -7.61 12.51
N ALA A 172 4.33 -6.74 11.49
CA ALA A 172 3.10 -6.22 10.90
C ALA A 172 2.23 -7.34 10.30
N SER A 173 2.85 -8.32 9.66
CA SER A 173 2.13 -9.48 9.10
C SER A 173 1.58 -10.39 10.17
N GLY A 174 2.28 -10.53 11.30
CA GLY A 174 1.77 -11.19 12.50
C GLY A 174 0.50 -10.54 13.03
N LEU A 175 0.47 -9.21 13.12
CA LEU A 175 -0.75 -8.46 13.50
C LEU A 175 -1.89 -8.70 12.50
N LEU A 176 -1.61 -8.68 11.19
CA LEU A 176 -2.63 -8.97 10.17
C LEU A 176 -3.19 -10.40 10.26
N ILE A 177 -2.34 -11.38 10.60
CA ILE A 177 -2.80 -12.76 10.81
C ILE A 177 -3.70 -12.84 12.05
N LEU A 178 -3.45 -12.03 13.08
CA LEU A 178 -4.32 -11.89 14.26
C LEU A 178 -5.65 -11.18 13.95
N GLU A 179 -5.74 -10.40 12.86
CA GLU A 179 -6.98 -9.78 12.33
C GLU A 179 -7.80 -10.73 11.41
N PRO A 180 -7.56 -12.04 11.48
CA PRO A 180 -7.79 -13.01 10.41
C PRO A 180 -7.59 -12.58 8.94
N ASP A 181 -6.66 -11.66 8.63
CA ASP A 181 -6.41 -11.16 7.26
C ASP A 181 -5.16 -11.79 6.61
N PHE A 182 -5.26 -13.08 6.29
CA PHE A 182 -4.16 -13.82 5.66
C PHE A 182 -3.78 -13.27 4.28
N GLY A 183 -4.75 -12.80 3.50
CA GLY A 183 -4.51 -12.26 2.16
C GLY A 183 -3.69 -10.98 2.22
N ALA A 184 -4.03 -10.06 3.12
CA ALA A 184 -3.24 -8.84 3.31
C ALA A 184 -1.82 -9.13 3.81
N ALA A 185 -1.66 -10.09 4.73
CA ALA A 185 -0.34 -10.52 5.21
C ALA A 185 0.52 -11.09 4.07
N ALA A 186 -0.05 -11.94 3.21
CA ALA A 186 0.65 -12.51 2.04
C ALA A 186 1.10 -11.42 1.06
N VAL A 187 0.20 -10.50 0.71
CA VAL A 187 0.51 -9.38 -0.19
C VAL A 187 1.61 -8.51 0.41
N LEU A 188 1.52 -8.16 1.69
CA LEU A 188 2.53 -7.34 2.35
C LEU A 188 3.92 -7.99 2.35
N LEU A 189 4.00 -9.28 2.70
CA LEU A 189 5.27 -10.02 2.75
C LEU A 189 5.87 -10.18 1.34
N LEU A 190 5.07 -10.56 0.35
CA LEU A 190 5.53 -10.74 -1.02
C LEU A 190 5.99 -9.41 -1.64
N THR A 191 5.23 -8.34 -1.47
CA THR A 191 5.63 -7.01 -1.93
C THR A 191 6.89 -6.52 -1.21
N GLY A 192 6.96 -6.71 0.11
CA GLY A 192 8.12 -6.33 0.91
C GLY A 192 9.40 -7.09 0.51
N LEU A 193 9.30 -8.42 0.33
CA LEU A 193 10.40 -9.24 -0.18
C LEU A 193 10.82 -8.81 -1.59
N GLY A 194 9.86 -8.51 -2.47
CA GLY A 194 10.13 -7.98 -3.82
C GLY A 194 10.90 -6.67 -3.79
N LEU A 195 10.52 -5.73 -2.92
CA LEU A 195 11.24 -4.46 -2.75
C LEU A 195 12.66 -4.66 -2.22
N VAL A 196 12.82 -5.55 -1.24
CA VAL A 196 14.14 -5.84 -0.66
C VAL A 196 15.05 -6.56 -1.65
N PHE A 197 14.49 -7.43 -2.49
CA PHE A 197 15.21 -8.03 -3.62
C PHE A 197 15.70 -6.96 -4.60
N LEU A 198 14.82 -6.03 -5.00
CA LEU A 198 15.19 -4.88 -5.84
C LEU A 198 16.23 -3.97 -5.18
N GLY A 199 16.28 -3.93 -3.85
CA GLY A 199 17.30 -3.22 -3.07
C GLY A 199 18.72 -3.84 -3.15
N GLY A 200 18.86 -5.01 -3.78
CA GLY A 200 20.16 -5.66 -4.00
C GLY A 200 20.59 -6.64 -2.92
N VAL A 201 19.67 -7.19 -2.11
CA VAL A 201 20.02 -8.22 -1.12
C VAL A 201 20.70 -9.42 -1.77
N ARG A 202 21.70 -9.97 -1.07
CA ARG A 202 22.37 -11.21 -1.47
C ARG A 202 21.35 -12.31 -1.76
N PHE A 203 21.47 -12.91 -2.95
CA PHE A 203 20.51 -13.89 -3.46
C PHE A 203 20.19 -15.02 -2.47
N TRP A 204 21.20 -15.51 -1.75
CA TRP A 204 21.02 -16.56 -0.73
C TRP A 204 20.14 -16.13 0.46
N HIS A 205 20.32 -14.93 1.01
CA HIS A 205 19.47 -14.44 2.11
C HIS A 205 18.02 -14.28 1.65
N PHE A 206 17.83 -13.76 0.43
CA PHE A 206 16.52 -13.64 -0.19
C PHE A 206 15.85 -15.01 -0.35
N LEU A 207 16.56 -16.02 -0.89
CA LEU A 207 16.00 -17.35 -1.13
C LEU A 207 15.58 -18.05 0.17
N VAL A 208 16.39 -17.94 1.22
CA VAL A 208 16.07 -18.51 2.55
C VAL A 208 14.82 -17.85 3.14
N PHE A 209 14.71 -16.53 3.08
CA PHE A 209 13.55 -15.83 3.61
C PHE A 209 12.29 -16.04 2.76
N LEU A 210 12.42 -16.12 1.44
CA LEU A 210 11.30 -16.41 0.54
C LEU A 210 10.74 -17.80 0.82
N THR A 211 11.59 -18.82 0.85
CA THR A 211 11.15 -20.20 1.11
C THR A 211 10.58 -20.36 2.52
N GLY A 212 11.23 -19.75 3.53
CA GLY A 212 10.72 -19.73 4.91
C GLY A 212 9.35 -19.05 5.03
N THR A 213 9.18 -17.89 4.38
CA THR A 213 7.91 -17.15 4.36
C THR A 213 6.81 -17.97 3.69
N LEU A 214 7.09 -18.57 2.53
CA LEU A 214 6.12 -19.43 1.84
C LEU A 214 5.75 -20.66 2.67
N ALA A 215 6.72 -21.32 3.29
CA ALA A 215 6.48 -22.48 4.15
C ALA A 215 5.58 -22.13 5.34
N ILE A 216 5.87 -21.03 6.04
CA ILE A 216 5.03 -20.54 7.15
C ILE A 216 3.62 -20.22 6.66
N MET A 217 3.49 -19.52 5.53
CA MET A 217 2.19 -19.16 4.98
C MET A 217 1.37 -20.40 4.57
N ILE A 218 1.99 -21.41 3.97
CA ILE A 218 1.35 -22.69 3.63
C ILE A 218 0.91 -23.42 4.91
N LEU A 219 1.78 -23.53 5.91
CA LEU A 219 1.45 -24.18 7.17
C LEU A 219 0.27 -23.50 7.87
N LEU A 220 0.29 -22.16 7.92
CA LEU A 220 -0.83 -21.39 8.46
C LEU A 220 -2.10 -21.61 7.64
N ALA A 221 -2.03 -21.60 6.31
CA ALA A 221 -3.18 -21.85 5.45
C ALA A 221 -3.81 -23.23 5.72
N VAL A 222 -3.00 -24.27 5.89
CA VAL A 222 -3.47 -25.64 6.15
C VAL A 222 -4.00 -25.82 7.58
N SER A 223 -3.47 -25.07 8.56
CA SER A 223 -3.88 -25.20 9.97
C SER A 223 -5.29 -24.68 10.30
N SER A 224 -5.92 -23.89 9.43
CA SER A 224 -7.27 -23.35 9.68
C SER A 224 -8.29 -23.96 8.71
N PRO A 225 -9.35 -24.62 9.22
CA PRO A 225 -10.40 -25.20 8.38
C PRO A 225 -11.03 -24.21 7.40
N TYR A 226 -11.19 -22.95 7.81
CA TYR A 226 -11.73 -21.88 6.96
C TYR A 226 -10.77 -21.48 5.82
N ARG A 227 -9.45 -21.45 6.10
CA ARG A 227 -8.43 -21.13 5.09
C ARG A 227 -8.28 -22.27 4.08
N LEU A 228 -8.29 -23.51 4.57
CA LEU A 228 -8.35 -24.70 3.72
C LEU A 228 -9.59 -24.71 2.84
N ALA A 229 -10.78 -24.50 3.41
CA ALA A 229 -12.03 -24.49 2.65
C ALA A 229 -12.00 -23.49 1.48
N ARG A 230 -11.38 -22.32 1.67
CA ARG A 230 -11.14 -21.37 0.58
C ARG A 230 -10.22 -21.94 -0.49
N ILE A 231 -9.04 -22.44 -0.10
CA ILE A 231 -8.07 -22.97 -1.05
C ILE A 231 -8.64 -24.17 -1.81
N THR A 232 -9.33 -25.09 -1.12
CA THR A 232 -9.95 -26.25 -1.75
C THR A 232 -11.10 -25.85 -2.66
N SER A 233 -11.91 -24.85 -2.31
CA SER A 233 -12.95 -24.31 -3.22
C SER A 233 -12.40 -23.65 -4.49
N PHE A 234 -11.12 -23.26 -4.51
CA PHE A 234 -10.47 -22.77 -5.73
C PHE A 234 -9.86 -23.90 -6.57
N VAL A 235 -9.50 -25.02 -5.95
CA VAL A 235 -8.90 -26.19 -6.61
C VAL A 235 -9.98 -27.14 -7.15
N ASP A 236 -11.11 -27.25 -6.44
CA ASP A 236 -12.30 -28.01 -6.83
C ASP A 236 -13.54 -27.10 -6.61
N PRO A 237 -13.92 -26.29 -7.62
CA PRO A 237 -14.99 -25.29 -7.51
C PRO A 237 -16.41 -25.86 -7.56
#